data_AF-A0A941NYD0-F1
#
_entry.id   AF-A0A941NYD0-F1
#
_cell.length_a   1.000
_cell.length_b   1.000
_cell.length_c   1.000
_cell.angle_alpha   90.00
_cell.angle_beta   90.00
_cell.angle_gamma   90.00
#
_symmetry.space_group_name_H-M   'P 1'
#
loop_
_entity.id
_entity.type
_entity.pdbx_description
1 polymer ?
#
loop_
_entity_poly.entity_id
_entity_poly.type
_entity_poly.pdbx_seq_one_letter_code
_entity_poly.pdbx_strand_id
1 'polypeptide(L)'
;MQSSGPKLLLTARTFKMQQVHGTDTSERHENKDWTRLSSEIDWVGNRNNLWVSNGCSLNREKLLFDSKSELIQELKARVVERCKGKSIEETLLIVNESINNLNNMDGKSYEEIEETVDRRLDIYIGQQMMNQLTSTSPMITMESLIEEKLLVCRHKGLLAASLIAHLVEEGILPFGNVRQYRSDLAFGHYKNGAHSWSVYRNHETGEIWICDPRNQAVFLLPKDTVNAEYLLGNTTIEDMITRLDELDGLRPFMNGLKRFKGSPIEEVTYQSGNLTTQHLRIKCNSNQKGFEAFIKALTEQNIVFEIENGPQPIVLVKAHNNPKLFAADMEKLTDDYKTYTGRKGIKLERINGYRNLCDYAGITLAFANENLDIGLASSLQSKSDGSVIQEVVKAINMKHLMMVYRGTSDNREKWINWLFYKLAEISMNDKLDVPTKNAKVEELLQEMQAQANVDAKGKIAAQFAEQVLNEIAELKPTAKIALAR
;
A
#
# COMPACT_ATOMS: atom_id res chain seq x y z
N MET A 1 16.62 -31.59 3.65
CA MET A 1 15.24 -31.08 3.65
C MET A 1 15.29 -29.60 3.32
N GLN A 2 14.92 -29.22 2.09
CA GLN A 2 14.77 -27.80 1.74
C GLN A 2 13.54 -27.28 2.48
N SER A 3 13.71 -26.32 3.38
CA SER A 3 12.58 -25.64 4.01
C SER A 3 11.78 -24.96 2.91
N SER A 4 10.55 -25.41 2.67
CA SER A 4 9.54 -24.69 1.92
C SER A 4 9.18 -23.43 2.70
N GLY A 5 10.07 -22.43 2.65
CA GLY A 5 9.69 -21.07 2.98
C GLY A 5 8.50 -20.66 2.12
N PRO A 6 7.68 -19.70 2.57
CA PRO A 6 6.56 -19.22 1.77
C PRO A 6 7.08 -18.87 0.38
N LYS A 7 6.59 -19.61 -0.63
CA LYS A 7 6.87 -19.28 -2.03
C LYS A 7 6.32 -17.88 -2.20
N LEU A 8 7.23 -16.91 -2.40
CA LEU A 8 6.88 -15.59 -2.89
C LEU A 8 5.81 -15.77 -3.96
N LEU A 9 4.69 -15.06 -3.82
CA LEU A 9 3.86 -14.75 -4.96
C LEU A 9 4.73 -13.86 -5.84
N LEU A 10 5.61 -14.48 -6.64
CA LEU A 10 6.26 -13.82 -7.76
C LEU A 10 5.14 -13.17 -8.56
N THR A 11 5.33 -11.92 -8.98
CA THR A 11 4.34 -11.32 -9.88
C THR A 11 4.17 -12.27 -11.06
N ALA A 12 2.97 -12.36 -11.61
CA ALA A 12 2.69 -13.25 -12.74
C ALA A 12 3.73 -13.09 -13.86
N ARG A 13 4.27 -11.87 -14.02
CA ARG A 13 5.34 -11.56 -14.98
C ARG A 13 6.71 -12.10 -14.60
N THR A 14 7.13 -12.03 -13.34
CA THR A 14 8.41 -12.63 -12.89
C THR A 14 8.37 -14.15 -13.08
N PHE A 15 7.24 -14.79 -12.76
CA PHE A 15 7.06 -16.22 -13.00
C PHE A 15 7.11 -16.57 -14.49
N LYS A 16 6.38 -15.84 -15.35
CA LYS A 16 6.43 -16.02 -16.82
C LYS A 16 7.85 -15.84 -17.36
N MET A 17 8.59 -14.85 -16.88
CA MET A 17 9.98 -14.62 -17.27
C MET A 17 10.86 -15.83 -16.93
N GLN A 18 10.72 -16.38 -15.72
CA GLN A 18 11.48 -17.57 -15.31
C GLN A 18 11.13 -18.82 -16.12
N GLN A 19 9.87 -18.97 -16.55
CA GLN A 19 9.48 -20.07 -17.44
C GLN A 19 10.15 -19.98 -18.81
N VAL A 20 10.37 -18.76 -19.32
CA VAL A 20 10.96 -18.53 -20.65
C VAL A 20 12.49 -18.54 -20.62
N HIS A 21 13.10 -17.95 -19.58
CA HIS A 21 14.54 -17.69 -19.50
C HIS A 21 15.25 -18.48 -18.38
N GLY A 22 14.59 -19.45 -17.76
CA GLY A 22 15.12 -20.24 -16.66
C GLY A 22 15.14 -19.50 -15.32
N THR A 23 15.66 -20.14 -14.27
CA THR A 23 15.69 -19.60 -12.90
C THR A 23 17.03 -19.00 -12.49
N ASP A 24 18.02 -18.99 -13.40
CA ASP A 24 19.35 -18.46 -13.10
C ASP A 24 19.29 -16.98 -12.71
N THR A 25 20.01 -16.63 -11.66
CA THR A 25 20.03 -15.26 -11.12
C THR A 25 21.04 -14.36 -11.81
N SER A 26 21.88 -14.91 -12.69
CA SER A 26 22.88 -14.18 -13.47
C SER A 26 23.00 -14.72 -14.89
N GLU A 27 23.57 -13.91 -15.76
CA GLU A 27 23.90 -14.26 -17.14
C GLU A 27 25.27 -13.68 -17.51
N ARG A 28 26.10 -14.45 -18.22
CA ARG A 28 27.42 -13.99 -18.64
C ARG A 28 27.37 -13.45 -20.06
N HIS A 29 27.85 -12.22 -20.25
CA HIS A 29 27.91 -11.56 -21.56
C HIS A 29 29.16 -10.67 -21.62
N GLU A 30 29.91 -10.75 -22.73
CA GLU A 30 31.18 -10.00 -22.93
C GLU A 30 32.17 -10.14 -21.75
N ASN A 31 32.31 -11.36 -21.21
CA ASN A 31 33.15 -11.65 -20.05
C ASN A 31 32.75 -10.94 -18.74
N LYS A 32 31.57 -10.32 -18.69
CA LYS A 32 31.00 -9.74 -17.48
C LYS A 32 29.83 -10.60 -16.99
N ASP A 33 29.67 -10.68 -15.67
CA ASP A 33 28.52 -11.33 -15.04
C ASP A 33 27.44 -10.29 -14.76
N TRP A 34 26.29 -10.46 -15.40
CA TRP A 34 25.14 -9.57 -15.28
C TRP A 34 24.14 -10.20 -14.32
N THR A 35 23.71 -9.45 -13.31
CA THR A 35 22.69 -9.92 -12.37
C THR A 35 21.31 -9.73 -12.99
N ARG A 36 20.48 -10.77 -12.95
CA ARG A 36 19.12 -10.71 -13.48
C ARG A 36 18.22 -9.84 -12.61
N LEU A 37 17.52 -8.92 -13.24
CA LEU A 37 16.54 -8.06 -12.58
C LEU A 37 15.31 -8.85 -12.13
N SER A 38 14.85 -8.53 -10.93
CA SER A 38 13.64 -9.03 -10.30
C SER A 38 12.97 -7.88 -9.54
N SER A 39 11.66 -7.97 -9.35
CA SER A 39 10.91 -6.99 -8.54
C SER A 39 11.19 -7.09 -7.03
N GLU A 40 12.09 -7.98 -6.60
CA GLU A 40 12.51 -8.14 -5.20
C GLU A 40 13.78 -7.36 -4.87
N ILE A 41 14.42 -6.77 -5.87
CA ILE A 41 15.59 -5.93 -5.64
C ILE A 41 15.15 -4.60 -5.06
N ASP A 42 15.68 -4.30 -3.88
CA ASP A 42 15.78 -2.94 -3.38
C ASP A 42 17.05 -2.32 -3.95
N TRP A 43 16.90 -1.27 -4.74
CA TRP A 43 17.98 -0.61 -5.46
C TRP A 43 18.93 0.14 -4.54
N VAL A 44 18.44 0.67 -3.42
CA VAL A 44 19.26 1.42 -2.44
C VAL A 44 20.20 0.46 -1.69
N GLY A 45 19.68 -0.69 -1.26
CA GLY A 45 20.45 -1.70 -0.53
C GLY A 45 21.37 -2.58 -1.39
N ASN A 46 21.35 -2.46 -2.73
CA ASN A 46 22.04 -3.38 -3.63
C ASN A 46 23.23 -2.73 -4.34
N ARG A 47 24.42 -3.29 -4.14
CA ARG A 47 25.69 -2.77 -4.70
C ARG A 47 25.97 -3.16 -6.15
N ASN A 48 25.13 -4.01 -6.75
CA ASN A 48 25.34 -4.47 -8.11
C ASN A 48 25.10 -3.33 -9.12
N ASN A 49 25.93 -3.28 -10.15
CA ASN A 49 25.85 -2.23 -11.18
C ASN A 49 25.50 -2.78 -12.57
N LEU A 50 25.71 -4.08 -12.79
CA LEU A 50 25.48 -4.73 -14.09
C LEU A 50 24.20 -5.55 -14.01
N TRP A 51 23.16 -5.07 -14.68
CA TRP A 51 21.83 -5.65 -14.63
C TRP A 51 21.38 -6.18 -15.99
N VAL A 52 20.75 -7.34 -16.01
CA VAL A 52 20.06 -7.86 -17.20
C VAL A 52 18.56 -7.97 -16.92
N SER A 53 17.75 -7.24 -17.69
CA SER A 53 16.30 -7.28 -17.63
C SER A 53 15.76 -8.16 -18.76
N ASN A 54 15.19 -9.31 -18.38
CA ASN A 54 14.55 -10.22 -19.31
C ASN A 54 13.05 -9.93 -19.44
N GLY A 55 12.55 -10.03 -20.67
CA GLY A 55 11.12 -10.00 -20.97
C GLY A 55 10.40 -11.29 -20.54
N CYS A 56 9.13 -11.39 -20.91
CA CYS A 56 8.33 -12.62 -20.74
C CYS A 56 8.17 -13.38 -22.08
N SER A 57 9.03 -13.11 -23.07
CA SER A 57 8.96 -13.70 -24.41
C SER A 57 10.32 -13.68 -25.10
N LEU A 58 10.59 -14.66 -25.96
CA LEU A 58 11.84 -14.75 -26.73
C LEU A 58 11.98 -13.68 -27.82
N ASN A 59 10.88 -13.03 -28.23
CA ASN A 59 10.88 -11.96 -29.24
C ASN A 59 11.15 -10.57 -28.64
N ARG A 60 11.65 -10.51 -27.40
CA ARG A 60 12.02 -9.26 -26.71
C ARG A 60 13.52 -9.23 -26.49
N GLU A 61 14.04 -8.04 -26.28
CA GLU A 61 15.43 -7.84 -25.88
C GLU A 61 15.72 -8.42 -24.49
N LYS A 62 16.96 -8.88 -24.33
CA LYS A 62 17.62 -8.95 -23.02
C LYS A 62 18.31 -7.61 -22.82
N LEU A 63 17.72 -6.78 -21.97
CA LEU A 63 18.19 -5.40 -21.76
C LEU A 63 19.35 -5.39 -20.77
N LEU A 64 20.53 -5.00 -21.24
CA LEU A 64 21.72 -4.79 -20.44
C LEU A 64 21.71 -3.35 -19.91
N PHE A 65 21.81 -3.19 -18.59
CA PHE A 65 21.82 -1.91 -17.91
C PHE A 65 23.03 -1.81 -16.99
N ASP A 66 24.02 -1.01 -17.37
CA ASP A 66 25.18 -0.67 -16.54
C ASP A 66 24.89 0.65 -15.81
N SER A 67 24.63 0.58 -14.50
CA SER A 67 24.31 1.76 -13.70
C SER A 67 25.50 2.74 -13.56
N LYS A 68 26.70 2.32 -14.00
CA LYS A 68 27.96 3.08 -13.98
C LYS A 68 28.46 3.49 -15.36
N SER A 69 27.70 3.26 -16.43
CA SER A 69 28.08 3.82 -17.73
C SER A 69 28.10 5.35 -17.68
N GLU A 70 28.96 5.95 -18.51
CA GLU A 70 29.18 7.40 -18.56
C GLU A 70 27.86 8.16 -18.74
N LEU A 71 27.05 7.76 -19.73
CA LEU A 71 25.76 8.36 -20.03
C LEU A 71 24.79 8.31 -18.83
N ILE A 72 24.75 7.19 -18.10
CA ILE A 72 23.88 7.04 -16.92
C ILE A 72 24.40 7.86 -15.74
N GLN A 73 25.73 7.97 -15.57
CA GLN A 73 26.34 8.81 -14.54
C GLN A 73 26.10 10.30 -14.82
N GLU A 74 26.19 10.75 -16.07
CA GLU A 74 25.83 12.12 -16.47
C GLU A 74 24.36 12.43 -16.21
N LEU A 75 23.46 11.47 -16.51
CA LEU A 75 22.04 11.63 -16.20
C LEU A 75 21.80 11.76 -14.70
N LYS A 76 22.43 10.91 -13.88
CA LYS A 76 22.38 10.96 -12.41
C LYS A 76 22.85 12.31 -11.88
N ALA A 77 24.01 12.79 -12.34
CA ALA A 77 24.57 14.07 -11.91
C ALA A 77 23.63 15.26 -12.24
N ARG A 78 23.03 15.28 -13.42
CA ARG A 78 22.06 16.31 -13.81
C ARG A 78 20.80 16.28 -12.94
N VAL A 79 20.27 15.09 -12.66
CA VAL A 79 19.08 14.92 -11.82
C VAL A 79 19.37 15.37 -10.39
N VAL A 80 20.51 14.97 -9.81
CA VAL A 80 20.99 15.42 -8.50
C VAL A 80 20.97 16.95 -8.40
N GLU A 81 21.54 17.65 -9.38
CA GLU A 81 21.60 19.11 -9.35
C GLU A 81 20.20 19.75 -9.38
N ARG A 82 19.28 19.21 -10.19
CA ARG A 82 17.91 19.73 -10.32
C ARG A 82 17.05 19.47 -9.08
N CYS A 83 17.31 18.40 -8.34
CA CYS A 83 16.50 17.96 -7.21
C CYS A 83 16.92 18.56 -5.85
N LYS A 84 18.08 19.23 -5.76
CA LYS A 84 18.54 19.85 -4.51
C LYS A 84 17.49 20.82 -3.93
N GLY A 85 17.13 20.58 -2.67
CA GLY A 85 16.18 21.42 -1.92
C GLY A 85 14.72 21.32 -2.39
N LYS A 86 14.37 20.30 -3.19
CA LYS A 86 13.00 20.05 -3.65
C LYS A 86 12.26 19.11 -2.70
N SER A 87 10.93 19.18 -2.73
CA SER A 87 10.09 18.17 -2.06
C SER A 87 10.23 16.80 -2.73
N ILE A 88 9.73 15.74 -2.07
CA ILE A 88 9.72 14.38 -2.65
C ILE A 88 8.93 14.37 -3.96
N GLU A 89 7.73 14.97 -3.98
CA GLU A 89 6.88 15.03 -5.17
C GLU A 89 7.57 15.74 -6.35
N GLU A 90 8.10 16.94 -6.12
CA GLU A 90 8.85 17.69 -7.14
C GLU A 90 10.08 16.92 -7.64
N THR A 91 10.79 16.24 -6.74
CA THR A 91 11.94 15.41 -7.08
C THR A 91 11.54 14.27 -8.03
N LEU A 92 10.45 13.57 -7.73
CA LEU A 92 9.95 12.48 -8.58
C LEU A 92 9.39 12.98 -9.93
N LEU A 93 8.80 14.17 -9.96
CA LEU A 93 8.40 14.83 -11.20
C LEU A 93 9.62 15.17 -12.07
N ILE A 94 10.71 15.65 -11.48
CA ILE A 94 11.98 15.90 -12.19
C ILE A 94 12.57 14.60 -12.74
N VAL A 95 12.47 13.49 -12.01
CA VAL A 95 12.90 12.17 -12.50
C VAL A 95 12.08 11.77 -13.74
N ASN A 96 10.75 11.87 -13.68
CA ASN A 96 9.85 11.61 -14.81
C ASN A 96 10.26 12.44 -16.04
N GLU A 97 10.39 13.75 -15.86
CA GLU A 97 10.76 14.68 -16.93
C GLU A 97 12.13 14.34 -17.53
N SER A 98 13.13 14.08 -16.68
CA SER A 98 14.50 13.80 -17.12
C SER A 98 14.58 12.51 -17.95
N ILE A 99 13.79 11.48 -17.61
CA ILE A 99 13.69 10.25 -18.38
C ILE A 99 12.93 10.47 -19.68
N ASN A 100 11.80 11.18 -19.64
CA ASN A 100 11.00 11.43 -20.84
C ASN A 100 11.76 12.28 -21.88
N ASN A 101 12.60 13.21 -21.42
CA ASN A 101 13.46 14.00 -22.29
C ASN A 101 14.45 13.17 -23.11
N LEU A 102 14.80 11.95 -22.67
CA LEU A 102 15.66 11.03 -23.43
C LEU A 102 14.99 10.51 -24.70
N ASN A 103 13.65 10.56 -24.77
CA ASN A 103 12.89 10.17 -25.97
C ASN A 103 12.52 11.34 -26.88
N ASN A 104 12.78 12.60 -26.48
CA ASN A 104 12.31 13.77 -27.22
C ASN A 104 12.83 13.78 -28.66
N MET A 105 11.92 13.98 -29.61
CA MET A 105 12.24 14.07 -31.05
C MET A 105 11.84 15.45 -31.56
N ASP A 106 12.72 16.06 -32.36
CA ASP A 106 12.48 17.39 -32.91
C ASP A 106 11.17 17.42 -33.70
N GLY A 107 10.32 18.40 -33.39
CA GLY A 107 9.04 18.60 -34.05
C GLY A 107 7.94 17.59 -33.72
N LYS A 108 8.12 16.73 -32.69
CA LYS A 108 7.08 15.80 -32.23
C LYS A 108 6.61 16.10 -30.81
N SER A 109 5.32 15.95 -30.56
CA SER A 109 4.75 15.98 -29.22
C SER A 109 5.08 14.69 -28.44
N TYR A 110 4.89 14.74 -27.12
CA TYR A 110 5.03 13.56 -26.28
C TYR A 110 4.08 12.44 -26.72
N GLU A 111 2.82 12.76 -26.98
CA GLU A 111 1.79 11.81 -27.39
C GLU A 111 2.19 11.12 -28.70
N GLU A 112 2.65 11.89 -29.69
CA GLU A 112 3.10 11.34 -30.99
C GLU A 112 4.31 10.39 -30.84
N ILE A 113 5.20 10.68 -29.90
CA ILE A 113 6.33 9.81 -29.58
C ILE A 113 5.82 8.53 -28.92
N GLU A 114 5.00 8.63 -27.87
CA GLU A 114 4.53 7.47 -27.12
C GLU A 114 3.62 6.54 -27.93
N GLU A 115 2.85 7.07 -28.88
CA GLU A 115 2.04 6.29 -29.83
C GLU A 115 2.87 5.44 -30.80
N THR A 116 4.08 5.91 -31.15
CA THR A 116 4.89 5.28 -32.20
C THR A 116 6.11 4.51 -31.68
N VAL A 117 6.55 4.78 -30.44
CA VAL A 117 7.79 4.24 -29.89
C VAL A 117 7.79 2.71 -29.77
N ASP A 118 6.67 2.09 -29.39
CA ASP A 118 6.59 0.62 -29.25
C ASP A 118 6.84 -0.07 -30.59
N ARG A 119 6.20 0.42 -31.66
CA ARG A 119 6.41 -0.11 -33.02
C ARG A 119 7.84 0.10 -33.51
N ARG A 120 8.42 1.28 -33.23
CA ARG A 120 9.82 1.58 -33.61
C ARG A 120 10.79 0.66 -32.88
N LEU A 121 10.54 0.39 -31.60
CA LEU A 121 11.33 -0.53 -30.80
C LEU A 121 11.23 -1.98 -31.32
N ASP A 122 10.04 -2.45 -31.69
CA ASP A 122 9.87 -3.79 -32.26
C ASP A 122 10.66 -3.97 -33.56
N ILE A 123 10.66 -2.95 -34.44
CA ILE A 123 11.48 -2.95 -35.67
C ILE A 123 12.97 -3.01 -35.32
N TYR A 124 13.41 -2.19 -34.36
CA TYR A 124 14.80 -2.15 -33.92
C TYR A 124 15.26 -3.49 -33.32
N ILE A 125 14.44 -4.13 -32.47
CA ILE A 125 14.70 -5.46 -31.94
C ILE A 125 14.86 -6.48 -33.07
N GLY A 126 13.98 -6.46 -34.07
CA GLY A 126 14.08 -7.33 -35.24
C GLY A 126 15.38 -7.13 -36.02
N GLN A 127 15.83 -5.89 -36.19
CA GLN A 127 17.12 -5.56 -36.79
C GLN A 127 18.29 -6.11 -35.95
N GLN A 128 18.25 -5.97 -34.63
CA GLN A 128 19.28 -6.50 -33.73
C GLN A 128 19.34 -8.03 -33.76
N MET A 129 18.19 -8.72 -33.84
CA MET A 129 18.17 -10.18 -34.02
C MET A 129 18.88 -10.62 -35.31
N MET A 130 18.63 -9.91 -36.42
CA MET A 130 19.31 -10.17 -37.69
C MET A 130 20.82 -9.89 -37.60
N ASN A 131 21.22 -8.76 -37.00
CA ASN A 131 22.62 -8.36 -36.88
C ASN A 131 23.43 -9.30 -35.97
N GLN A 132 22.84 -9.78 -34.89
CA GLN A 132 23.47 -10.70 -33.94
C GLN A 132 23.35 -12.17 -34.37
N LEU A 133 22.76 -12.45 -35.52
CA LEU A 133 22.53 -13.80 -36.06
C LEU A 133 21.86 -14.73 -35.04
N THR A 134 20.92 -14.20 -34.27
CA THR A 134 20.23 -14.93 -33.20
C THR A 134 18.75 -15.10 -33.53
N SER A 135 18.24 -16.30 -33.27
CA SER A 135 16.79 -16.60 -33.35
C SER A 135 16.08 -16.40 -32.00
N THR A 136 16.79 -15.83 -31.02
CA THR A 136 16.30 -15.62 -29.65
C THR A 136 16.46 -14.15 -29.25
N SER A 137 16.07 -13.81 -28.02
CA SER A 137 16.19 -12.46 -27.47
C SER A 137 17.58 -11.85 -27.72
N PRO A 138 17.69 -10.76 -28.50
CA PRO A 138 18.98 -10.10 -28.73
C PRO A 138 19.42 -9.37 -27.46
N MET A 139 20.74 -9.25 -27.30
CA MET A 139 21.32 -8.44 -26.22
C MET A 139 21.34 -6.99 -26.67
N ILE A 140 20.68 -6.09 -25.93
CA ILE A 140 20.62 -4.66 -26.26
C ILE A 140 20.97 -3.87 -25.01
N THR A 141 21.85 -2.87 -25.15
CA THR A 141 22.23 -1.99 -24.05
C THR A 141 21.23 -0.85 -23.87
N MET A 142 21.07 -0.37 -22.63
CA MET A 142 20.22 0.79 -22.35
C MET A 142 20.68 2.03 -23.12
N GLU A 143 21.99 2.24 -23.23
CA GLU A 143 22.61 3.37 -23.94
C GLU A 143 22.17 3.40 -25.39
N SER A 144 22.19 2.25 -26.08
CA SER A 144 21.77 2.18 -27.48
C SER A 144 20.28 2.53 -27.65
N LEU A 145 19.43 2.14 -26.69
CA LEU A 145 18.01 2.54 -26.73
C LEU A 145 17.80 4.03 -26.44
N ILE A 146 18.66 4.65 -25.62
CA ILE A 146 18.63 6.09 -25.36
C ILE A 146 19.06 6.86 -26.61
N GLU A 147 20.15 6.45 -27.26
CA GLU A 147 20.66 7.05 -28.51
C GLU A 147 19.60 7.02 -29.62
N GLU A 148 18.88 5.90 -29.74
CA GLU A 148 17.83 5.70 -30.74
C GLU A 148 16.45 6.30 -30.34
N LYS A 149 16.33 6.81 -29.10
CA LYS A 149 15.08 7.37 -28.54
C LYS A 149 13.94 6.34 -28.56
N LEU A 150 14.21 5.15 -28.02
CA LEU A 150 13.33 3.97 -28.04
C LEU A 150 12.95 3.47 -26.64
N LEU A 151 12.90 4.38 -25.66
CA LEU A 151 12.54 4.01 -24.29
C LEU A 151 11.03 3.80 -24.16
N VAL A 152 10.63 2.66 -23.60
CA VAL A 152 9.22 2.36 -23.29
C VAL A 152 9.08 2.05 -21.79
N CYS A 153 7.87 1.75 -21.30
CA CYS A 153 7.60 1.62 -19.86
C CYS A 153 8.62 0.76 -19.09
N ARG A 154 9.03 -0.39 -19.64
CA ARG A 154 10.01 -1.29 -19.01
C ARG A 154 11.44 -0.73 -18.92
N HIS A 155 11.81 0.17 -19.84
CA HIS A 155 13.09 0.87 -19.85
C HIS A 155 13.03 2.08 -18.90
N LYS A 156 11.97 2.88 -19.06
CA LYS A 156 11.73 4.09 -18.25
C LYS A 156 11.59 3.76 -16.76
N GLY A 157 10.82 2.72 -16.43
CA GLY A 157 10.67 2.25 -15.05
C GLY A 157 11.97 1.70 -14.45
N LEU A 158 12.88 1.16 -15.26
CA LEU A 158 14.20 0.72 -14.81
C LEU A 158 15.12 1.91 -14.51
N LEU A 159 15.15 2.90 -15.43
CA LEU A 159 15.90 4.14 -15.23
C LEU A 159 15.41 4.91 -14.01
N ALA A 160 14.09 5.03 -13.83
CA ALA A 160 13.50 5.69 -12.67
C ALA A 160 13.98 5.05 -11.36
N ALA A 161 14.01 3.72 -11.27
CA ALA A 161 14.44 3.03 -10.05
C ALA A 161 15.92 3.33 -9.76
N SER A 162 16.77 3.32 -10.79
CA SER A 162 18.18 3.66 -10.63
C SER A 162 18.43 5.12 -10.26
N LEU A 163 17.64 6.06 -10.78
CA LEU A 163 17.79 7.49 -10.48
C LEU A 163 17.29 7.80 -9.06
N ILE A 164 16.12 7.29 -8.70
CA ILE A 164 15.54 7.50 -7.36
C ILE A 164 16.43 6.86 -6.29
N ALA A 165 16.97 5.66 -6.53
CA ALA A 165 17.90 5.04 -5.58
C ALA A 165 19.15 5.89 -5.36
N HIS A 166 19.72 6.44 -6.45
CA HIS A 166 20.86 7.34 -6.34
C HIS A 166 20.53 8.63 -5.57
N LEU A 167 19.31 9.17 -5.73
CA LEU A 167 18.86 10.33 -4.96
C LEU A 167 18.71 10.04 -3.46
N VAL A 168 18.35 8.80 -3.09
CA VAL A 168 18.34 8.34 -1.69
C VAL A 168 19.78 8.21 -1.16
N GLU A 169 20.69 7.63 -1.94
CA GLU A 169 22.12 7.49 -1.59
C GLU A 169 22.80 8.84 -1.34
N GLU A 170 22.49 9.84 -2.17
CA GLU A 170 23.00 11.21 -2.06
C GLU A 170 22.29 12.04 -0.96
N GLY A 171 21.31 11.46 -0.25
CA GLY A 171 20.57 12.13 0.81
C GLY A 171 19.67 13.28 0.34
N ILE A 172 19.34 13.32 -0.96
CA ILE A 172 18.37 14.28 -1.51
C ILE A 172 16.94 13.82 -1.19
N LEU A 173 16.67 12.53 -1.38
CA LEU A 173 15.47 11.90 -0.83
C LEU A 173 15.79 11.34 0.56
N PRO A 174 14.79 11.33 1.48
CA PRO A 174 14.94 10.63 2.76
C PRO A 174 15.30 9.15 2.58
N PHE A 175 15.80 8.55 3.65
CA PHE A 175 16.13 7.12 3.63
C PHE A 175 14.87 6.28 3.36
N GLY A 176 15.00 5.32 2.45
CA GLY A 176 13.89 4.49 2.01
C GLY A 176 14.30 3.35 1.10
N ASN A 177 13.33 2.51 0.71
CA ASN A 177 13.54 1.47 -0.30
C ASN A 177 13.08 1.96 -1.67
N VAL A 178 13.78 1.54 -2.73
CA VAL A 178 13.42 1.84 -4.11
C VAL A 178 13.34 0.55 -4.91
N ARG A 179 12.22 0.35 -5.62
CA ARG A 179 11.96 -0.89 -6.36
C ARG A 179 11.40 -0.57 -7.74
N GLN A 180 11.81 -1.37 -8.72
CA GLN A 180 11.09 -1.41 -10.00
C GLN A 180 9.91 -2.39 -9.88
N TYR A 181 8.70 -1.91 -10.13
CA TYR A 181 7.51 -2.75 -10.19
C TYR A 181 7.14 -3.09 -11.63
N ARG A 182 6.71 -4.34 -11.85
CA ARG A 182 6.34 -4.89 -13.16
C ARG A 182 5.12 -5.79 -12.99
N SER A 183 4.01 -5.42 -13.63
CA SER A 183 2.76 -6.18 -13.55
C SER A 183 2.00 -6.16 -14.87
N ASP A 184 1.05 -7.09 -15.00
CA ASP A 184 -0.07 -6.92 -15.92
C ASP A 184 -1.08 -6.02 -15.18
N LEU A 185 -1.49 -4.88 -15.75
CA LEU A 185 -2.45 -3.97 -15.12
C LEU A 185 -3.80 -4.67 -14.97
N ALA A 186 -4.45 -4.55 -13.82
CA ALA A 186 -5.67 -5.29 -13.49
C ALA A 186 -6.71 -4.41 -12.79
N PHE A 187 -7.91 -4.35 -13.39
CA PHE A 187 -9.08 -3.61 -12.94
C PHE A 187 -10.17 -4.61 -12.55
N GLY A 188 -10.16 -5.06 -11.30
CA GLY A 188 -10.94 -6.22 -10.87
C GLY A 188 -10.60 -7.46 -11.70
N HIS A 189 -11.54 -7.93 -12.52
CA HIS A 189 -11.36 -9.12 -13.37
C HIS A 189 -10.76 -8.83 -14.76
N TYR A 190 -10.58 -7.56 -15.13
CA TYR A 190 -10.08 -7.16 -16.44
C TYR A 190 -8.56 -6.88 -16.42
N LYS A 191 -7.83 -7.30 -17.46
CA LYS A 191 -6.39 -7.05 -17.59
C LYS A 191 -6.10 -6.09 -18.74
N ASN A 192 -5.30 -5.04 -18.48
CA ASN A 192 -4.99 -3.97 -19.45
C ASN A 192 -3.49 -3.91 -19.81
N GLY A 193 -2.96 -5.03 -20.30
CA GLY A 193 -1.59 -5.08 -20.80
C GLY A 193 -0.52 -5.02 -19.71
N ALA A 194 0.74 -4.99 -20.15
CA ALA A 194 1.91 -5.03 -19.29
C ALA A 194 2.43 -3.63 -19.03
N HIS A 195 2.81 -3.34 -17.79
CA HIS A 195 3.37 -2.04 -17.44
C HIS A 195 4.48 -2.15 -16.40
N SER A 196 5.32 -1.11 -16.35
CA SER A 196 6.39 -0.99 -15.37
C SER A 196 6.62 0.44 -14.95
N TRP A 197 6.82 0.63 -13.65
CA TRP A 197 7.09 1.91 -13.00
C TRP A 197 8.06 1.69 -11.84
N SER A 198 8.45 2.78 -11.18
CA SER A 198 9.24 2.73 -9.95
C SER A 198 8.41 3.09 -8.74
N VAL A 199 8.79 2.50 -7.60
CA VAL A 199 8.18 2.77 -6.31
C VAL A 199 9.26 3.12 -5.31
N TYR A 200 9.03 4.16 -4.53
CA TYR A 200 9.86 4.58 -3.42
C TYR A 200 9.04 4.53 -2.13
N ARG A 201 9.54 3.86 -1.09
CA ARG A 201 8.92 3.85 0.23
C ARG A 201 9.81 4.58 1.22
N ASN A 202 9.30 5.68 1.76
CA ASN A 202 9.97 6.42 2.82
C ASN A 202 9.92 5.60 4.13
N HIS A 203 11.06 5.35 4.77
CA HIS A 203 11.11 4.57 6.01
C HIS A 203 10.51 5.32 7.20
N GLU A 204 10.66 6.64 7.25
CA GLU A 204 10.22 7.44 8.40
C GLU A 204 8.69 7.52 8.48
N THR A 205 8.05 7.79 7.33
CA THR A 205 6.60 7.99 7.23
C THR A 205 5.86 6.73 6.81
N GLY A 206 6.55 5.74 6.23
CA GLY A 206 5.94 4.55 5.62
C GLY A 206 5.19 4.84 4.32
N GLU A 207 5.22 6.08 3.84
CA GLU A 207 4.52 6.51 2.63
C GLU A 207 5.12 5.87 1.38
N ILE A 208 4.24 5.52 0.45
CA ILE A 208 4.61 4.91 -0.82
C ILE A 208 4.40 5.93 -1.92
N TRP A 209 5.48 6.22 -2.65
CA TRP A 209 5.49 7.08 -3.80
C TRP A 209 5.64 6.25 -5.07
N ILE A 210 4.71 6.43 -6.01
CA ILE A 210 4.80 5.85 -7.36
C ILE A 210 5.40 6.91 -8.28
N CYS A 211 6.40 6.52 -9.08
CA CYS A 211 7.00 7.33 -10.13
C CYS A 211 6.86 6.57 -11.46
N ASP A 212 6.00 7.07 -12.34
CA ASP A 212 5.67 6.46 -13.63
C ASP A 212 5.96 7.41 -14.79
N PRO A 213 7.15 7.33 -15.40
CA PRO A 213 7.50 8.24 -16.48
C PRO A 213 6.63 8.06 -17.73
N ARG A 214 6.16 6.83 -18.03
CA ARG A 214 5.35 6.56 -19.24
C ARG A 214 3.97 7.22 -19.15
N ASN A 215 3.41 7.31 -17.95
CA ASN A 215 2.15 8.04 -17.74
C ASN A 215 2.37 9.48 -17.25
N GLN A 216 3.62 9.93 -17.14
CA GLN A 216 4.01 11.22 -16.56
C GLN A 216 3.41 11.48 -15.16
N ALA A 217 3.23 10.42 -14.38
CA ALA A 217 2.48 10.48 -13.13
C ALA A 217 3.38 10.27 -11.91
N VAL A 218 3.05 10.98 -10.83
CA VAL A 218 3.55 10.74 -9.48
C VAL A 218 2.34 10.60 -8.56
N PHE A 219 2.33 9.58 -7.70
CA PHE A 219 1.26 9.36 -6.74
C PHE A 219 1.83 9.13 -5.35
N LEU A 220 1.22 9.75 -4.34
CA LEU A 220 1.46 9.47 -2.93
C LEU A 220 0.33 8.59 -2.38
N LEU A 221 0.63 7.37 -1.93
CA LEU A 221 -0.35 6.52 -1.28
C LEU A 221 -0.31 6.68 0.25
N PRO A 222 -1.49 6.77 0.92
CA PRO A 222 -2.83 6.52 0.39
C PRO A 222 -3.55 7.72 -0.23
N LYS A 223 -2.98 8.93 -0.19
CA LYS A 223 -3.63 10.19 -0.61
C LYS A 223 -4.20 10.14 -2.03
N ASP A 224 -3.45 9.58 -2.97
CA ASP A 224 -3.78 9.56 -4.40
C ASP A 224 -4.27 8.18 -4.89
N THR A 225 -4.74 7.32 -3.97
CA THR A 225 -5.14 5.94 -4.28
C THR A 225 -6.12 5.88 -5.44
N VAL A 226 -7.20 6.67 -5.41
CA VAL A 226 -8.22 6.66 -6.48
C VAL A 226 -7.63 6.95 -7.86
N ASN A 227 -6.70 7.91 -7.96
CA ASN A 227 -6.05 8.27 -9.23
C ASN A 227 -5.07 7.17 -9.68
N ALA A 228 -4.31 6.62 -8.74
CA ALA A 228 -3.41 5.50 -9.02
C ALA A 228 -4.18 4.25 -9.48
N GLU A 229 -5.31 3.93 -8.84
CA GLU A 229 -6.18 2.82 -9.22
C GLU A 229 -6.85 3.04 -10.57
N TYR A 230 -7.27 4.26 -10.88
CA TYR A 230 -7.84 4.59 -12.19
C TYR A 230 -6.83 4.36 -13.33
N LEU A 231 -5.56 4.67 -13.10
CA LEU A 231 -4.52 4.59 -14.13
C LEU A 231 -3.86 3.19 -14.20
N LEU A 232 -3.60 2.57 -13.05
CA LEU A 232 -2.81 1.34 -12.93
C LEU A 232 -3.66 0.12 -12.56
N GLY A 233 -4.91 0.31 -12.17
CA GLY A 233 -5.83 -0.75 -11.78
C GLY A 233 -5.81 -1.04 -10.28
N ASN A 234 -7.00 -1.11 -9.68
CA ASN A 234 -7.19 -1.32 -8.24
C ASN A 234 -6.52 -2.60 -7.71
N THR A 235 -6.74 -3.74 -8.37
CA THR A 235 -6.12 -5.01 -7.99
C THR A 235 -4.59 -4.94 -8.10
N THR A 236 -4.08 -4.19 -9.09
CA THR A 236 -2.63 -4.01 -9.24
C THR A 236 -2.02 -3.16 -8.13
N ILE A 237 -2.70 -2.11 -7.71
CA ILE A 237 -2.28 -1.27 -6.57
C ILE A 237 -2.33 -2.07 -5.26
N GLU A 238 -3.40 -2.82 -5.01
CA GLU A 238 -3.53 -3.68 -3.82
C GLU A 238 -2.41 -4.74 -3.77
N ASP A 239 -2.17 -5.45 -4.87
CA ASP A 239 -1.10 -6.45 -4.99
C ASP A 239 0.27 -5.81 -4.78
N MET A 240 0.48 -4.60 -5.33
CA MET A 240 1.72 -3.85 -5.18
C MET A 240 1.97 -3.51 -3.71
N ILE A 241 1.01 -2.89 -3.02
CA ILE A 241 1.15 -2.51 -1.61
C ILE A 241 1.39 -3.76 -0.76
N THR A 242 0.60 -4.82 -0.94
CA THR A 242 0.74 -6.09 -0.20
C THR A 242 2.14 -6.68 -0.36
N ARG A 243 2.68 -6.65 -1.59
CA ARG A 243 4.04 -7.13 -1.86
C ARG A 243 5.10 -6.25 -1.20
N LEU A 244 4.95 -4.93 -1.28
CA LEU A 244 5.91 -4.00 -0.68
C LEU A 244 5.90 -4.12 0.85
N ASP A 245 4.72 -4.24 1.47
CA ASP A 245 4.57 -4.48 2.90
C ASP A 245 5.29 -5.76 3.36
N GLU A 246 5.23 -6.83 2.55
CA GLU A 246 6.01 -8.04 2.78
C GLU A 246 7.52 -7.80 2.67
N LEU A 247 7.96 -7.19 1.57
CA LEU A 247 9.36 -7.10 1.19
C LEU A 247 10.14 -6.06 2.02
N ASP A 248 9.49 -4.95 2.35
CA ASP A 248 10.11 -3.78 3.00
C ASP A 248 9.87 -3.78 4.52
N GLY A 249 8.78 -4.38 5.00
CA GLY A 249 8.43 -4.42 6.42
C GLY A 249 8.60 -5.80 7.04
N LEU A 250 7.69 -6.72 6.70
CA LEU A 250 7.55 -7.97 7.43
C LEU A 250 8.77 -8.89 7.28
N ARG A 251 9.34 -9.01 6.09
CA ARG A 251 10.48 -9.90 5.87
C ARG A 251 11.76 -9.40 6.54
N PRO A 252 12.18 -8.12 6.40
CA PRO A 252 13.29 -7.57 7.17
C PRO A 252 13.09 -7.75 8.68
N PHE A 253 11.89 -7.43 9.18
CA PHE A 253 11.59 -7.56 10.61
C PHE A 253 11.65 -9.01 11.09
N MET A 254 11.04 -9.96 10.37
CA MET A 254 11.15 -11.39 10.66
C MET A 254 12.61 -11.86 10.68
N ASN A 255 13.42 -11.43 9.72
CA ASN A 255 14.84 -11.80 9.67
C ASN A 255 15.62 -11.23 10.87
N GLY A 256 15.27 -10.03 11.31
CA GLY A 256 15.76 -9.45 12.56
C GLY A 256 15.36 -10.28 13.78
N LEU A 257 14.08 -10.64 13.90
CA LEU A 257 13.56 -11.45 15.01
C LEU A 257 14.20 -12.85 15.07
N LYS A 258 14.51 -13.47 13.92
CA LYS A 258 15.22 -14.77 13.90
C LYS A 258 16.63 -14.69 14.49
N ARG A 259 17.23 -13.49 14.57
CA ARG A 259 18.54 -13.25 15.19
C ARG A 259 18.42 -12.82 16.66
N PHE A 260 17.21 -12.67 17.16
CA PHE A 260 16.89 -12.14 18.49
C PHE A 260 17.13 -13.21 19.58
N LYS A 261 18.40 -13.37 19.96
CA LYS A 261 18.87 -14.39 20.91
C LYS A 261 18.38 -14.13 22.34
N GLY A 262 17.98 -15.21 23.04
CA GLY A 262 17.58 -15.16 24.45
C GLY A 262 16.21 -14.51 24.70
N SER A 263 15.43 -14.34 23.63
CA SER A 263 14.11 -13.71 23.65
C SER A 263 12.99 -14.69 24.01
N PRO A 264 11.75 -14.23 24.30
CA PRO A 264 10.64 -15.14 24.51
C PRO A 264 10.17 -15.82 23.20
N ILE A 265 10.78 -15.53 22.05
CA ILE A 265 10.30 -15.97 20.74
C ILE A 265 10.68 -17.43 20.52
N GLU A 266 9.67 -18.29 20.34
CA GLU A 266 9.86 -19.70 19.94
C GLU A 266 9.84 -19.86 18.42
N GLU A 267 8.91 -19.17 17.77
CA GLU A 267 8.64 -19.35 16.34
C GLU A 267 8.17 -18.02 15.73
N VAL A 268 8.61 -17.75 14.51
CA VAL A 268 8.10 -16.64 13.70
C VAL A 268 7.64 -17.21 12.37
N THR A 269 6.34 -17.14 12.13
CA THR A 269 5.71 -17.56 10.88
C THR A 269 5.13 -16.35 10.16
N TYR A 270 5.32 -16.30 8.85
CA TYR A 270 4.66 -15.32 8.00
C TYR A 270 3.32 -15.88 7.53
N GLN A 271 2.25 -15.10 7.69
CA GLN A 271 0.95 -15.42 7.16
C GLN A 271 0.65 -14.47 5.99
N SER A 272 0.67 -15.03 4.78
CA SER A 272 0.28 -14.33 3.57
C SER A 272 -1.23 -14.08 3.56
N GLY A 273 -1.64 -12.89 3.14
CA GLY A 273 -3.03 -12.50 3.00
C GLY A 273 -3.15 -11.30 2.07
N ASN A 274 -4.35 -10.71 2.00
CA ASN A 274 -4.53 -9.37 1.44
C ASN A 274 -4.03 -8.29 2.41
N LEU A 275 -4.17 -7.02 2.05
CA LEU A 275 -3.70 -5.88 2.85
C LEU A 275 -4.12 -5.94 4.33
N THR A 276 -5.34 -6.36 4.63
CA THR A 276 -5.86 -6.35 6.00
C THR A 276 -5.51 -7.59 6.81
N THR A 277 -5.11 -8.68 6.14
CA THR A 277 -4.89 -9.99 6.77
C THR A 277 -3.42 -10.43 6.77
N GLN A 278 -2.54 -9.72 6.07
CA GLN A 278 -1.11 -10.00 6.03
C GLN A 278 -0.43 -9.61 7.36
N HIS A 279 0.26 -10.57 7.99
CA HIS A 279 0.94 -10.34 9.26
C HIS A 279 2.09 -11.32 9.52
N LEU A 280 2.95 -10.96 10.47
CA LEU A 280 3.86 -11.90 11.13
C LEU A 280 3.20 -12.42 12.39
N ARG A 281 3.15 -13.74 12.51
CA ARG A 281 2.70 -14.44 13.69
C ARG A 281 3.92 -14.89 14.50
N ILE A 282 4.10 -14.30 15.67
CA ILE A 282 5.23 -14.51 16.57
C ILE A 282 4.72 -15.30 17.77
N LYS A 283 5.13 -16.56 17.86
CA LYS A 283 4.79 -17.42 18.99
C LYS A 283 5.81 -17.22 20.10
N CYS A 284 5.33 -16.88 21.28
CA CYS A 284 6.17 -16.67 22.45
C CYS A 284 6.05 -17.85 23.43
N ASN A 285 7.13 -18.12 24.16
CA ASN A 285 7.13 -19.09 25.25
C ASN A 285 6.28 -18.60 26.43
N SER A 286 5.95 -19.50 27.34
CA SER A 286 5.10 -19.21 28.50
C SER A 286 5.81 -18.39 29.59
N ASN A 287 7.03 -17.91 29.37
CA ASN A 287 7.72 -17.05 30.32
C ASN A 287 7.10 -15.64 30.29
N GLN A 288 6.17 -15.40 31.21
CA GLN A 288 5.44 -14.14 31.33
C GLN A 288 6.36 -12.91 31.36
N LYS A 289 7.45 -12.94 32.14
CA LYS A 289 8.37 -11.79 32.24
C LYS A 289 9.06 -11.48 30.91
N GLY A 290 9.48 -12.52 30.19
CA GLY A 290 10.08 -12.38 28.86
C GLY A 290 9.08 -11.81 27.86
N PHE A 291 7.86 -12.35 27.86
CA PHE A 291 6.78 -11.87 27.00
C PHE A 291 6.46 -10.38 27.25
N GLU A 292 6.23 -9.99 28.51
CA GLU A 292 5.92 -8.59 28.88
C GLU A 292 7.03 -7.62 28.48
N ALA A 293 8.30 -8.02 28.65
CA ALA A 293 9.45 -7.23 28.22
C ALA A 293 9.50 -7.06 26.69
N PHE A 294 9.16 -8.09 25.93
CA PHE A 294 9.11 -8.05 24.47
C PHE A 294 7.98 -7.15 23.97
N ILE A 295 6.78 -7.29 24.53
CA ILE A 295 5.65 -6.41 24.23
C ILE A 295 6.02 -4.95 24.49
N LYS A 296 6.67 -4.67 25.63
CA LYS A 296 7.12 -3.31 25.94
C LYS A 296 8.14 -2.79 24.94
N ALA A 297 9.12 -3.61 24.52
CA ALA A 297 10.10 -3.22 23.50
C ALA A 297 9.43 -2.87 22.16
N LEU A 298 8.42 -3.63 21.72
CA LEU A 298 7.64 -3.30 20.52
C LEU A 298 6.91 -1.96 20.68
N THR A 299 6.30 -1.72 21.85
CA THR A 299 5.60 -0.46 22.15
C THR A 299 6.53 0.75 22.16
N GLU A 300 7.75 0.65 22.70
CA GLU A 300 8.73 1.76 22.69
C GLU A 300 9.16 2.16 21.27
N GLN A 301 9.03 1.26 20.31
CA GLN A 301 9.24 1.56 18.89
C GLN A 301 7.97 1.97 18.14
N ASN A 302 6.83 2.04 18.84
CA ASN A 302 5.52 2.33 18.27
C ASN A 302 5.13 1.34 17.15
N ILE A 303 5.59 0.09 17.23
CA ILE A 303 5.20 -0.96 16.29
C ILE A 303 3.77 -1.40 16.64
N VAL A 304 2.89 -1.42 15.64
CA VAL A 304 1.50 -1.87 15.80
C VAL A 304 1.45 -3.40 15.82
N PHE A 305 0.78 -3.97 16.82
CA PHE A 305 0.58 -5.41 16.95
C PHE A 305 -0.71 -5.77 17.70
N GLU A 306 -1.17 -7.00 17.52
CA GLU A 306 -2.27 -7.60 18.28
C GLU A 306 -1.76 -8.78 19.11
N ILE A 307 -2.47 -9.12 20.18
CA ILE A 307 -2.15 -10.26 21.04
C ILE A 307 -3.33 -11.23 21.05
N GLU A 308 -3.07 -12.48 20.69
CA GLU A 308 -3.97 -13.60 20.94
C GLU A 308 -3.56 -14.29 22.24
N ASN A 309 -4.45 -14.24 23.23
CA ASN A 309 -4.21 -14.85 24.53
C ASN A 309 -4.45 -16.36 24.48
N GLY A 310 -3.50 -17.13 25.01
CA GLY A 310 -3.59 -18.58 25.14
C GLY A 310 -2.48 -19.11 26.07
N PRO A 311 -2.37 -20.44 26.23
CA PRO A 311 -1.29 -21.05 27.00
C PRO A 311 0.11 -20.65 26.49
N GLN A 312 0.21 -20.38 25.19
CA GLN A 312 1.36 -19.78 24.55
C GLN A 312 0.86 -18.50 23.84
N PRO A 313 1.25 -17.30 24.32
CA PRO A 313 0.76 -16.06 23.75
C PRO A 313 1.34 -15.86 22.35
N ILE A 314 0.51 -15.32 21.46
CA ILE A 314 0.87 -15.03 20.08
C ILE A 314 0.79 -13.53 19.85
N VAL A 315 1.81 -12.97 19.22
CA VAL A 315 1.85 -11.57 18.79
C VAL A 315 1.68 -11.53 17.27
N LEU A 316 0.71 -10.76 16.80
CA LEU A 316 0.45 -10.54 15.38
C LEU A 316 0.94 -9.14 14.99
N VAL A 317 2.03 -9.04 14.23
CA VAL A 317 2.55 -7.77 13.72
C VAL A 317 2.02 -7.57 12.30
N LYS A 318 1.14 -6.58 12.12
CA LYS A 318 0.55 -6.23 10.82
C LYS A 318 1.44 -5.24 10.09
N ALA A 319 1.53 -5.32 8.76
CA ALA A 319 2.27 -4.33 7.96
C ALA A 319 1.42 -3.12 7.60
N HIS A 320 0.17 -3.39 7.21
CA HIS A 320 -0.76 -2.35 6.82
C HIS A 320 -1.01 -1.39 7.99
N ASN A 321 -0.95 -0.08 7.70
CA ASN A 321 -1.03 1.00 8.68
C ASN A 321 -0.01 0.92 9.82
N ASN A 322 1.16 0.31 9.57
CA ASN A 322 2.25 0.20 10.54
C ASN A 322 3.54 0.86 10.02
N PRO A 323 3.57 2.20 9.84
CA PRO A 323 4.73 2.88 9.25
C PRO A 323 6.01 2.65 10.06
N LYS A 324 5.89 2.47 11.38
CA LYS A 324 7.03 2.22 12.29
C LYS A 324 7.65 0.85 12.13
N LEU A 325 6.98 -0.09 11.46
CA LEU A 325 7.57 -1.37 11.08
C LEU A 325 8.73 -1.19 10.09
N PHE A 326 8.63 -0.23 9.16
CA PHE A 326 9.64 -0.02 8.13
C PHE A 326 10.90 0.68 8.65
N ALA A 327 10.76 1.46 9.74
CA ALA A 327 11.87 2.08 10.47
C ALA A 327 12.27 1.30 11.74
N ALA A 328 11.84 0.04 11.88
CA ALA A 328 12.11 -0.74 13.09
C ALA A 328 13.62 -0.97 13.28
N ASP A 329 14.14 -0.57 14.44
CA ASP A 329 15.55 -0.75 14.81
C ASP A 329 15.68 -2.02 15.65
N MET A 330 16.22 -3.07 15.03
CA MET A 330 16.37 -4.38 15.66
C MET A 330 17.40 -4.39 16.79
N GLU A 331 18.41 -3.52 16.75
CA GLU A 331 19.40 -3.40 17.82
C GLU A 331 18.76 -2.73 19.04
N LYS A 332 18.10 -1.60 18.82
CA LYS A 332 17.31 -0.92 19.87
C LYS A 332 16.26 -1.84 20.48
N LEU A 333 15.56 -2.63 19.65
CA LEU A 333 14.55 -3.60 20.13
C LEU A 333 15.18 -4.60 21.10
N THR A 334 16.40 -5.04 20.78
CA THR A 334 17.16 -6.01 21.57
C THR A 334 17.58 -5.42 22.90
N ASP A 335 18.03 -4.17 22.89
CA ASP A 335 18.49 -3.47 24.08
C ASP A 335 17.34 -3.09 25.01
N ASP A 336 16.21 -2.64 24.45
CA ASP A 336 14.97 -2.40 25.19
C ASP A 336 14.50 -3.70 25.86
N TYR A 337 14.46 -4.81 25.11
CA TYR A 337 14.10 -6.11 25.65
C TYR A 337 15.01 -6.55 26.82
N LYS A 338 16.34 -6.43 26.67
CA LYS A 338 17.30 -6.76 27.75
C LYS A 338 17.11 -5.87 28.97
N THR A 339 16.89 -4.57 28.75
CA THR A 339 16.65 -3.59 29.81
C THR A 339 15.40 -3.97 30.61
N TYR A 340 14.33 -4.35 29.93
CA TYR A 340 13.06 -4.72 30.56
C TYR A 340 13.13 -6.10 31.25
N THR A 341 13.77 -7.10 30.66
CA THR A 341 13.99 -8.39 31.33
C THR A 341 14.85 -8.27 32.59
N GLY A 342 15.74 -7.28 32.69
CA GLY A 342 16.53 -7.00 33.89
C GLY A 342 15.75 -6.37 35.05
N ARG A 343 14.60 -5.69 34.80
CA ARG A 343 13.83 -5.00 35.83
C ARG A 343 12.94 -5.96 36.63
N LYS A 344 12.78 -5.72 37.94
CA LYS A 344 11.77 -6.39 38.78
C LYS A 344 10.45 -5.62 38.68
N GLY A 345 9.34 -6.34 38.48
CA GLY A 345 7.99 -5.76 38.56
C GLY A 345 7.58 -4.89 37.37
N ILE A 346 7.86 -5.32 36.14
CA ILE A 346 7.16 -4.75 34.97
C ILE A 346 5.68 -5.08 35.15
N LYS A 347 4.89 -4.15 35.63
CA LYS A 347 3.44 -4.24 35.50
C LYS A 347 3.09 -3.66 34.14
N LEU A 348 2.46 -4.47 33.29
CA LEU A 348 1.71 -3.97 32.15
C LEU A 348 0.46 -3.24 32.67
N GLU A 349 0.63 -2.09 33.33
CA GLU A 349 -0.51 -1.27 33.75
C GLU A 349 -1.19 -0.73 32.48
N ARG A 350 -2.26 -1.44 32.06
CA ARG A 350 -3.16 -1.11 30.95
C ARG A 350 -2.50 -0.99 29.56
N ILE A 351 -2.01 -2.10 29.01
CA ILE A 351 -1.94 -2.25 27.53
C ILE A 351 -3.34 -2.37 26.90
N ASN A 352 -4.39 -2.60 27.71
CA ASN A 352 -5.79 -2.55 27.24
C ASN A 352 -6.21 -1.19 26.63
N GLY A 353 -5.43 -0.12 26.80
CA GLY A 353 -5.65 1.14 26.07
C GLY A 353 -5.33 1.07 24.58
N TYR A 354 -4.50 0.12 24.14
CA TYR A 354 -4.14 -0.05 22.72
C TYR A 354 -5.11 -0.94 21.94
N ARG A 355 -5.92 -1.78 22.61
CA ARG A 355 -7.11 -2.37 21.97
C ARG A 355 -8.05 -1.30 21.43
N ASN A 356 -8.15 -0.16 22.12
CA ASN A 356 -9.07 0.92 21.74
C ASN A 356 -8.51 1.92 20.72
N LEU A 357 -7.20 1.96 20.45
CA LEU A 357 -6.64 2.87 19.44
C LEU A 357 -6.82 2.33 18.02
N CYS A 358 -6.74 1.01 17.84
CA CYS A 358 -7.14 0.36 16.59
C CYS A 358 -8.65 0.44 16.37
N ASP A 359 -9.46 0.36 17.43
CA ASP A 359 -10.91 0.55 17.34
C ASP A 359 -11.30 2.02 17.04
N TYR A 360 -10.55 3.01 17.53
CA TYR A 360 -10.81 4.42 17.24
C TYR A 360 -10.29 4.88 15.87
N ALA A 361 -9.18 4.32 15.37
CA ALA A 361 -8.71 4.55 14.01
C ALA A 361 -9.48 3.70 12.97
N GLY A 362 -10.13 2.62 13.40
CA GLY A 362 -10.93 1.70 12.57
C GLY A 362 -12.32 2.20 12.18
N ILE A 363 -12.79 3.33 12.72
CA ILE A 363 -14.09 3.92 12.33
C ILE A 363 -14.02 4.53 10.91
N THR A 364 -12.83 4.69 10.32
CA THR A 364 -12.70 5.24 8.95
C THR A 364 -12.71 4.19 7.83
N LEU A 365 -12.76 2.87 8.11
CA LEU A 365 -12.61 1.85 7.05
C LEU A 365 -13.52 0.62 7.14
N ALA A 366 -14.69 0.73 7.77
CA ALA A 366 -15.75 -0.28 7.67
C ALA A 366 -16.70 -0.02 6.50
N PHE A 367 -16.17 0.18 5.29
CA PHE A 367 -16.97 0.27 4.06
C PHE A 367 -16.26 -0.46 2.91
N ALA A 368 -16.07 -1.77 3.03
CA ALA A 368 -15.89 -2.66 1.89
C ALA A 368 -16.19 -4.12 2.26
N ASN A 369 -17.06 -4.73 1.44
CA ASN A 369 -17.36 -6.16 1.28
C ASN A 369 -18.41 -6.87 2.17
N GLU A 370 -19.22 -7.66 1.46
CA GLU A 370 -20.55 -8.21 1.76
C GLU A 370 -20.58 -9.39 2.76
N ASN A 371 -19.63 -9.52 3.68
CA ASN A 371 -19.62 -10.63 4.65
C ASN A 371 -19.47 -10.15 6.10
N LEU A 372 -20.29 -9.18 6.48
CA LEU A 372 -20.46 -8.77 7.87
C LEU A 372 -21.48 -9.70 8.54
N ASP A 373 -21.15 -10.99 8.60
CA ASP A 373 -21.92 -11.96 9.35
C ASP A 373 -21.19 -12.32 10.65
N ILE A 374 -21.95 -12.23 11.75
CA ILE A 374 -21.71 -12.81 13.08
C ILE A 374 -20.67 -12.12 14.01
N GLY A 375 -19.58 -11.52 13.52
CA GLY A 375 -18.49 -11.03 14.41
C GLY A 375 -18.78 -9.77 15.23
N LEU A 376 -19.42 -8.75 14.64
CA LEU A 376 -19.67 -7.47 15.31
C LEU A 376 -20.77 -7.57 16.39
N ALA A 377 -21.74 -8.46 16.18
CA ALA A 377 -22.87 -8.67 17.08
C ALA A 377 -22.44 -9.24 18.45
N SER A 378 -21.37 -10.06 18.49
CA SER A 378 -20.83 -10.63 19.73
C SER A 378 -20.08 -9.60 20.59
N SER A 379 -19.50 -8.55 20.01
CA SER A 379 -18.76 -7.54 20.78
C SER A 379 -19.67 -6.49 21.46
N LEU A 380 -20.86 -6.28 20.90
CA LEU A 380 -21.86 -5.31 21.41
C LEU A 380 -22.79 -5.92 22.47
N GLN A 381 -22.69 -7.22 22.77
CA GLN A 381 -23.55 -7.91 23.73
C GLN A 381 -23.20 -7.65 25.21
N SER A 382 -22.04 -7.06 25.53
CA SER A 382 -21.59 -7.03 26.93
C SER A 382 -22.00 -5.80 27.75
N LYS A 383 -22.72 -4.82 27.20
CA LYS A 383 -23.30 -3.71 27.98
C LYS A 383 -24.66 -3.29 27.42
N SER A 384 -25.66 -3.31 28.29
CA SER A 384 -27.04 -2.91 28.03
C SER A 384 -27.12 -1.44 27.62
N ASP A 385 -27.13 -1.17 26.31
CA ASP A 385 -27.58 0.04 25.61
C ASP A 385 -27.33 -0.04 24.08
N GLY A 386 -26.65 -1.09 23.59
CA GLY A 386 -26.34 -1.28 22.17
C GLY A 386 -27.49 -1.68 21.23
N SER A 387 -28.72 -1.85 21.72
CA SER A 387 -29.85 -2.29 20.87
C SER A 387 -30.40 -1.18 19.96
N VAL A 388 -30.39 0.07 20.41
CA VAL A 388 -30.96 1.22 19.67
C VAL A 388 -30.09 1.56 18.45
N ILE A 389 -28.77 1.56 18.61
CA ILE A 389 -27.83 1.79 17.50
C ILE A 389 -27.93 0.68 16.45
N GLN A 390 -28.11 -0.58 16.88
CA GLN A 390 -28.32 -1.70 15.95
C GLN A 390 -29.65 -1.60 15.20
N GLU A 391 -30.71 -1.10 15.82
CA GLU A 391 -32.00 -0.90 15.15
C GLU A 391 -31.96 0.30 14.19
N VAL A 392 -31.27 1.39 14.53
CA VAL A 392 -31.07 2.55 13.63
C VAL A 392 -30.22 2.15 12.43
N VAL A 393 -29.13 1.41 12.62
CA VAL A 393 -28.29 0.90 11.53
C VAL A 393 -29.03 -0.14 10.68
N LYS A 394 -29.93 -0.95 11.27
CA LYS A 394 -30.81 -1.87 10.52
C LYS A 394 -31.92 -1.14 9.75
N ALA A 395 -32.47 -0.07 10.31
CA ALA A 395 -33.52 0.74 9.68
C ALA A 395 -32.96 1.54 8.49
N ILE A 396 -31.72 2.01 8.59
CA ILE A 396 -30.99 2.59 7.46
C ILE A 396 -30.49 1.45 6.57
N ASN A 397 -31.38 0.91 5.74
CA ASN A 397 -31.10 -0.20 4.83
C ASN A 397 -29.83 0.09 3.98
N MET A 398 -28.86 -0.84 4.01
CA MET A 398 -27.54 -0.75 3.37
C MET A 398 -27.61 -0.50 1.85
N LYS A 399 -28.73 -0.89 1.23
CA LYS A 399 -29.02 -0.67 -0.19
C LYS A 399 -29.29 0.81 -0.52
N HIS A 400 -29.74 1.61 0.44
CA HIS A 400 -30.03 3.04 0.25
C HIS A 400 -28.82 3.94 0.52
N LEU A 401 -27.92 3.55 1.43
CA LEU A 401 -26.58 4.16 1.56
C LEU A 401 -25.80 4.10 0.24
N MET A 402 -25.99 3.02 -0.54
CA MET A 402 -25.43 2.85 -1.89
C MET A 402 -26.10 3.74 -2.96
N MET A 403 -27.33 4.23 -2.76
CA MET A 403 -27.99 5.16 -3.70
C MET A 403 -27.49 6.60 -3.57
N VAL A 404 -26.97 6.98 -2.40
CA VAL A 404 -26.32 8.28 -2.14
C VAL A 404 -25.00 8.44 -2.91
N TYR A 405 -24.53 7.40 -3.59
CA TYR A 405 -23.18 7.29 -4.17
C TYR A 405 -22.89 8.16 -5.40
N ARG A 406 -23.82 8.98 -5.93
CA ARG A 406 -23.61 9.82 -7.13
C ARG A 406 -23.49 11.34 -6.89
N GLY A 407 -22.47 11.78 -6.16
CA GLY A 407 -22.10 13.20 -5.97
C GLY A 407 -20.62 13.39 -5.59
N THR A 408 -20.05 14.59 -5.80
CA THR A 408 -18.61 14.91 -5.65
C THR A 408 -18.13 14.86 -4.18
N SER A 409 -16.90 14.38 -3.97
CA SER A 409 -16.34 13.86 -2.70
C SER A 409 -16.22 14.83 -1.52
N ASP A 410 -15.87 16.10 -1.76
CA ASP A 410 -15.28 16.92 -0.68
C ASP A 410 -16.29 17.49 0.32
N ASN A 411 -17.56 17.59 -0.06
CA ASN A 411 -18.63 17.92 0.88
C ASN A 411 -19.23 16.65 1.52
N ARG A 412 -19.13 15.49 0.84
CA ARG A 412 -19.77 14.22 1.27
C ARG A 412 -19.19 13.69 2.57
N GLU A 413 -17.86 13.62 2.66
CA GLU A 413 -17.17 13.09 3.84
C GLU A 413 -17.40 13.98 5.06
N LYS A 414 -17.45 15.31 4.85
CA LYS A 414 -17.75 16.29 5.89
C LYS A 414 -19.18 16.12 6.44
N TRP A 415 -20.17 15.86 5.60
CA TRP A 415 -21.56 15.63 6.03
C TRP A 415 -21.72 14.33 6.82
N ILE A 416 -21.11 13.24 6.34
CA ILE A 416 -21.17 11.94 7.00
C ILE A 416 -20.48 12.04 8.37
N ASN A 417 -19.27 12.59 8.42
CA ASN A 417 -18.53 12.74 9.67
C ASN A 417 -19.25 13.68 10.65
N TRP A 418 -19.87 14.76 10.16
CA TRP A 418 -20.67 15.66 10.99
C TRP A 418 -21.91 14.97 11.58
N LEU A 419 -22.64 14.19 10.78
CA LEU A 419 -23.81 13.43 11.24
C LEU A 419 -23.42 12.39 12.30
N PHE A 420 -22.36 11.61 12.04
CA PHE A 420 -21.87 10.63 13.01
C PHE A 420 -21.42 11.30 14.32
N TYR A 421 -20.73 12.44 14.23
CA TYR A 421 -20.34 13.22 15.40
C TYR A 421 -21.55 13.70 16.21
N LYS A 422 -22.58 14.22 15.55
CA LYS A 422 -23.78 14.72 16.21
C LYS A 422 -24.62 13.62 16.84
N LEU A 423 -24.74 12.47 16.18
CA LEU A 423 -25.40 11.29 16.74
C LEU A 423 -24.64 10.74 17.96
N ALA A 424 -23.30 10.71 17.91
CA ALA A 424 -22.48 10.33 19.05
C ALA A 424 -22.64 11.33 20.21
N GLU A 425 -22.66 12.63 19.95
CA GLU A 425 -22.87 13.68 20.95
C GLU A 425 -24.23 13.55 21.66
N ILE A 426 -25.31 13.25 20.91
CA ILE A 426 -26.65 13.01 21.48
C ILE A 426 -26.66 11.72 22.30
N SER A 427 -26.05 10.65 21.78
CA SER A 427 -26.02 9.33 22.42
C SER A 427 -25.27 9.35 23.75
N MET A 428 -24.10 9.99 23.78
CA MET A 428 -23.19 10.05 24.93
C MET A 428 -23.60 11.10 25.99
N ASN A 429 -24.66 11.87 25.76
CA ASN A 429 -25.13 12.84 26.73
C ASN A 429 -26.03 12.19 27.77
N ASP A 430 -25.43 11.73 28.86
CA ASP A 430 -26.09 11.04 29.98
C ASP A 430 -27.12 11.90 30.73
N LYS A 431 -27.18 13.20 30.45
CA LYS A 431 -28.17 14.14 31.03
C LYS A 431 -29.47 14.20 30.25
N LEU A 432 -29.53 13.60 29.06
CA LEU A 432 -30.73 13.56 28.24
C LEU A 432 -31.46 12.25 28.48
N ASP A 433 -32.75 12.32 28.77
CA ASP A 433 -33.60 11.13 28.71
C ASP A 433 -33.81 10.69 27.26
N VAL A 434 -34.26 9.45 27.08
CA VAL A 434 -34.44 8.83 25.76
C VAL A 434 -35.44 9.60 24.88
N PRO A 435 -36.60 10.07 25.39
CA PRO A 435 -37.49 10.94 24.62
C PRO A 435 -36.80 12.20 24.09
N THR A 436 -35.96 12.84 24.90
CA THR A 436 -35.22 14.06 24.50
C THR A 436 -34.13 13.74 23.49
N LYS A 437 -33.44 12.59 23.62
CA LYS A 437 -32.47 12.12 22.61
C LYS A 437 -33.15 11.89 21.26
N ASN A 438 -34.33 11.27 21.25
CA ASN A 438 -35.09 11.03 20.02
C ASN A 438 -35.56 12.34 19.38
N ALA A 439 -36.05 13.29 20.16
CA ALA A 439 -36.43 14.61 19.64
C ALA A 439 -35.26 15.35 18.98
N LYS A 440 -34.05 15.24 19.54
CA LYS A 440 -32.83 15.83 18.96
C LYS A 440 -32.33 15.13 17.70
N VAL A 441 -32.49 13.81 17.61
CA VAL A 441 -32.19 13.08 16.37
C VAL A 441 -33.14 13.52 15.25
N GLU A 442 -34.42 13.69 15.56
CA GLU A 442 -35.41 14.18 14.60
C GLU A 442 -35.10 15.62 14.15
N GLU A 443 -34.72 16.51 15.07
CA GLU A 443 -34.27 17.87 14.78
C GLU A 443 -33.03 17.88 13.86
N LEU A 444 -32.06 17.00 14.13
CA LEU A 444 -30.85 16.84 13.31
C LEU A 444 -31.19 16.37 11.88
N LEU A 445 -32.14 15.45 11.74
CA LEU A 445 -32.61 14.98 10.43
C LEU A 445 -33.34 16.08 9.65
N GLN A 446 -34.15 16.91 10.34
CA GLN A 446 -34.80 18.08 9.73
C GLN A 446 -33.78 19.16 9.31
N GLU A 447 -32.74 19.38 10.11
CA GLU A 447 -31.64 20.31 9.77
C GLU A 447 -30.91 19.85 8.51
N MET A 448 -30.60 18.56 8.41
CA MET A 448 -30.01 17.96 7.20
C MET A 448 -30.91 18.14 5.98
N GLN A 449 -32.23 17.93 6.13
CA GLN A 449 -33.18 18.07 5.03
C GLN A 449 -33.31 19.54 4.58
N ALA A 450 -33.28 20.49 5.53
CA ALA A 450 -33.28 21.92 5.23
C ALA A 450 -32.02 22.36 4.48
N GLN A 451 -30.83 21.90 4.93
CA GLN A 451 -29.55 22.23 4.29
C GLN A 451 -29.39 21.54 2.92
N ALA A 452 -29.91 20.32 2.76
CA ALA A 452 -29.94 19.63 1.47
C ALA A 452 -30.76 20.35 0.40
N ASN A 453 -31.82 21.08 0.79
CA ASN A 453 -32.67 21.85 -0.13
C ASN A 453 -32.05 23.18 -0.61
N VAL A 454 -30.94 23.63 -0.02
CA VAL A 454 -30.25 24.88 -0.41
C VAL A 454 -29.24 24.65 -1.55
N ASP A 455 -28.76 23.42 -1.72
CA ASP A 455 -27.84 23.06 -2.82
C ASP A 455 -28.64 22.59 -4.05
N ALA A 456 -28.30 23.06 -5.25
CA ALA A 456 -29.02 22.76 -6.51
C ALA A 456 -29.04 21.25 -6.91
N LYS A 457 -28.49 20.37 -6.07
CA LYS A 457 -28.53 18.89 -6.16
C LYS A 457 -29.48 18.25 -5.13
N GLY A 458 -30.26 19.04 -4.38
CA GLY A 458 -31.08 18.65 -3.22
C GLY A 458 -32.25 17.69 -3.46
N LYS A 459 -32.64 17.42 -4.71
CA LYS A 459 -33.80 16.56 -5.00
C LYS A 459 -33.63 15.12 -4.52
N ILE A 460 -32.41 14.57 -4.58
CA ILE A 460 -32.13 13.18 -4.18
C ILE A 460 -32.05 13.05 -2.65
N ALA A 461 -31.45 14.03 -1.97
CA ALA A 461 -31.33 14.03 -0.52
C ALA A 461 -32.69 14.30 0.17
N ALA A 462 -33.54 15.17 -0.40
CA ALA A 462 -34.88 15.41 0.10
C ALA A 462 -35.80 14.18 -0.05
N GLN A 463 -35.72 13.48 -1.19
CA GLN A 463 -36.45 12.23 -1.41
C GLN A 463 -36.00 11.12 -0.45
N PHE A 464 -34.70 11.05 -0.13
CA PHE A 464 -34.18 10.09 0.84
C PHE A 464 -34.65 10.39 2.27
N ALA A 465 -34.60 11.66 2.70
CA ALA A 465 -35.09 12.05 4.03
C ALA A 465 -36.59 11.76 4.20
N GLU A 466 -37.41 12.11 3.20
CA GLU A 466 -38.86 11.85 3.22
C GLU A 466 -39.18 10.34 3.26
N GLN A 467 -38.39 9.50 2.58
CA GLN A 467 -38.58 8.06 2.54
C GLN A 467 -38.18 7.37 3.86
N VAL A 468 -37.08 7.83 4.50
CA VAL A 468 -36.67 7.36 5.83
C VAL A 468 -37.72 7.72 6.89
N LEU A 469 -38.29 8.93 6.83
CA LEU A 469 -39.33 9.38 7.75
C LEU A 469 -40.63 8.57 7.61
N ASN A 470 -41.02 8.22 6.39
CA ASN A 470 -42.20 7.39 6.14
C ASN A 470 -42.02 5.95 6.64
N GLU A 471 -40.83 5.36 6.49
CA GLU A 471 -40.55 4.00 6.98
C GLU A 471 -40.48 3.94 8.52
N ILE A 472 -39.97 4.99 9.18
CA ILE A 472 -40.01 5.13 10.65
C ILE A 472 -41.47 5.25 11.15
N ALA A 473 -42.33 5.95 10.39
CA ALA A 473 -43.74 6.08 10.72
C ALA A 473 -44.51 4.75 10.63
N GLU A 474 -44.08 3.82 9.76
CA GLU A 474 -44.70 2.50 9.57
C GLU A 474 -44.21 1.39 10.53
N LEU A 475 -43.22 1.68 11.39
CA LEU A 475 -42.73 0.71 12.38
C LEU A 475 -43.82 0.29 13.37
N LYS A 476 -43.88 -1.02 13.68
CA LYS A 476 -44.84 -1.59 14.64
C LYS A 476 -44.68 -0.92 16.03
N PRO A 477 -45.76 -0.77 16.82
CA PRO A 477 -45.72 -0.09 18.12
C PRO A 477 -44.64 -0.61 19.08
N THR A 478 -44.31 -1.91 19.01
CA THR A 478 -43.25 -2.54 19.80
C THR A 478 -41.84 -2.06 19.42
N ALA A 479 -41.57 -1.75 18.16
CA ALA A 479 -40.31 -1.15 17.72
C ALA A 479 -40.21 0.33 18.14
N LYS A 480 -41.34 1.07 18.09
CA LYS A 480 -41.42 2.44 18.61
C LYS A 480 -41.18 2.53 20.13
N ILE A 481 -41.63 1.54 20.90
CA ILE A 481 -41.38 1.43 22.35
C ILE A 481 -39.93 1.03 22.66
N ALA A 482 -39.30 0.22 21.80
CA ALA A 482 -37.87 -0.13 21.93
C ALA A 482 -36.93 1.01 21.54
N LEU A 483 -37.37 1.93 20.67
CA LEU A 483 -36.67 3.17 20.35
C LEU A 483 -36.85 4.24 21.46
N ALA A 484 -37.95 4.18 22.21
CA ALA A 484 -38.28 5.11 23.30
C ALA A 484 -37.70 4.71 24.67
N ARG A 485 -37.19 3.48 24.79
CA ARG A 485 -36.41 2.97 25.93
C ARG A 485 -34.93 3.00 25.59
#